data_AF-A0A8T4BTP4-F1
#
_entry.id   AF-A0A8T4BTP4-F1
#
_cell.length_a   1.000
_cell.length_b   1.000
_cell.length_c   1.000
_cell.angle_alpha   90.00
_cell.angle_beta   90.00
_cell.angle_gamma   90.00
#
_symmetry.space_group_name_H-M   'P 1'
#
loop_
_entity.id
_entity.type
_entity.pdbx_description
1 polymer ?
#
loop_
_entity_poly.entity_id
_entity_poly.type
_entity_poly.pdbx_seq_one_letter_code
_entity_poly.pdbx_strand_id
1 'polypeptide(L)'
;MWNILWILLPIIGWFALGGYSIRIVQEFSKGKFKQLPTLKFNSDLKFGFMMFLKSIPFIIAYIIVGAILGGISPWLRGLAELFLSFFVIPILVIHFFNKETVGSFFEFKILKSVFNNLGDYVVVLLKSILLSIIFVIMWIVLVGIPAGTFTKNIFLADFYRRKVK
;
A
#
# COMPACT_ATOMS: atom_id res chain seq x y z
N MET A 1 -28.52 -3.94 23.54
CA MET A 1 -28.27 -4.12 22.08
C MET A 1 -27.15 -3.23 21.50
N TRP A 2 -26.45 -2.40 22.29
CA TRP A 2 -25.33 -1.57 21.79
C TRP A 2 -24.00 -2.31 21.59
N ASN A 3 -23.89 -3.55 22.07
CA ASN A 3 -22.67 -4.36 21.97
C ASN A 3 -22.29 -4.75 20.54
N ILE A 4 -23.21 -4.67 19.57
CA ILE A 4 -22.90 -4.95 18.16
C ILE A 4 -21.93 -3.93 17.56
N LEU A 5 -21.83 -2.74 18.13
CA LEU A 5 -20.88 -1.71 17.71
C LEU A 5 -19.42 -2.07 18.04
N TRP A 6 -19.19 -3.04 18.94
CA TRP A 6 -17.85 -3.52 19.26
C TRP A 6 -17.22 -4.27 18.08
N ILE A 7 -18.02 -4.77 17.14
CA ILE A 7 -17.54 -5.37 15.89
C ILE A 7 -16.93 -4.32 14.94
N LEU A 8 -17.28 -3.05 15.11
CA LEU A 8 -16.75 -1.94 14.31
C LEU A 8 -15.42 -1.42 14.86
N LEU A 9 -15.10 -1.71 16.12
CA LEU A 9 -13.85 -1.26 16.78
C LEU A 9 -12.58 -1.69 16.01
N PRO A 10 -12.45 -2.96 15.56
CA PRO A 10 -11.35 -3.38 14.70
C PRO A 10 -11.31 -2.62 13.37
N ILE A 11 -12.47 -2.36 12.77
CA ILE A 11 -12.60 -1.69 11.47
C ILE A 11 -12.13 -0.23 11.59
N ILE A 12 -12.54 0.46 12.66
CA ILE A 12 -12.19 1.86 12.92
C ILE A 12 -10.67 2.00 13.16
N GLY A 13 -10.08 1.08 13.93
CA GLY A 13 -8.64 1.05 14.17
C GLY A 13 -7.83 0.91 12.88
N TRP A 14 -8.28 0.07 11.94
CA TRP A 14 -7.63 -0.10 10.64
C TRP A 14 -7.67 1.16 9.77
N PHE A 15 -8.76 1.94 9.81
CA PHE A 15 -8.80 3.21 9.09
C PHE A 15 -7.84 4.24 9.67
N ALA A 16 -7.75 4.35 11.00
CA ALA A 16 -6.78 5.23 11.64
C ALA A 16 -5.34 4.81 11.32
N LEU A 17 -5.02 3.51 11.40
CA LEU A 17 -3.71 2.99 11.01
C LEU A 17 -3.41 3.19 9.51
N GLY A 18 -4.42 3.04 8.66
CA GLY A 18 -4.33 3.27 7.22
C GLY A 18 -3.97 4.72 6.91
N GLY A 19 -4.72 5.68 7.43
CA GLY A 19 -4.42 7.10 7.24
C GLY A 19 -3.03 7.49 7.76
N TYR A 20 -2.66 6.97 8.93
CA TYR A 20 -1.33 7.17 9.50
C TYR A 20 -0.21 6.64 8.59
N SER A 21 -0.38 5.42 8.08
CA SER A 21 0.58 4.76 7.19
C SER A 21 0.75 5.54 5.88
N ILE A 22 -0.34 6.07 5.33
CA ILE A 22 -0.29 6.89 4.11
C ILE A 22 0.51 8.17 4.36
N ARG A 23 0.31 8.86 5.49
CA ARG A 23 1.12 10.05 5.82
C ARG A 23 2.60 9.73 5.99
N ILE A 24 2.94 8.59 6.60
CA ILE A 24 4.33 8.14 6.68
C ILE A 24 4.93 7.99 5.27
N VAL A 25 4.23 7.29 4.37
CA VAL A 25 4.68 7.12 2.97
C VAL A 25 4.87 8.46 2.29
N GLN A 26 3.94 9.40 2.45
CA GLN A 26 4.06 10.73 1.86
C GLN A 26 5.29 11.50 2.37
N GLU A 27 5.61 11.43 3.67
CA GLU A 27 6.79 12.10 4.21
C GLU A 27 8.11 11.46 3.73
N PHE A 28 8.14 10.13 3.60
CA PHE A 28 9.26 9.42 2.96
C PHE A 28 9.42 9.81 1.49
N SER A 29 8.32 9.82 0.73
CA SER A 29 8.33 10.21 -0.68
C SER A 29 8.69 11.68 -0.91
N LYS A 30 8.51 12.56 0.09
CA LYS A 30 8.98 13.95 0.08
C LYS A 30 10.44 14.11 0.52
N GLY A 31 11.07 13.05 1.04
CA GLY A 31 12.43 13.10 1.59
C GLY A 31 12.53 13.84 2.94
N LYS A 32 11.42 14.06 3.64
CA LYS A 32 11.36 14.81 4.90
C LYS A 32 11.42 13.89 6.13
N PHE A 33 12.28 12.89 6.11
CA PHE A 33 12.33 11.89 7.18
C PHE A 33 13.32 12.27 8.28
N LYS A 34 12.88 13.11 9.22
CA LYS A 34 13.61 13.35 10.48
C LYS A 34 13.03 12.52 11.64
N GLN A 35 11.71 12.37 11.67
CA GLN A 35 10.99 11.59 12.68
C GLN A 35 9.66 11.10 12.11
N LEU A 36 9.11 10.04 12.70
CA LEU A 36 7.76 9.60 12.37
C LEU A 36 6.74 10.69 12.75
N PRO A 37 5.72 10.96 11.92
CA PRO A 37 4.63 11.84 12.32
C PRO A 37 3.92 11.27 13.55
N THR A 38 3.34 12.14 14.38
CA THR A 38 2.49 11.71 15.49
C THR A 38 1.15 11.20 14.94
N LEU A 39 0.65 10.07 15.46
CA LEU A 39 -0.70 9.59 15.16
C LEU A 39 -1.74 10.59 15.71
N LYS A 40 -2.63 11.06 14.84
CA LYS A 40 -3.76 11.94 15.17
C LYS A 40 -5.04 11.18 14.85
N PHE A 41 -5.47 10.32 15.78
CA PHE A 41 -6.50 9.30 15.56
C PHE A 41 -7.69 9.78 14.71
N ASN A 42 -8.36 10.86 15.09
CA ASN A 42 -9.53 11.37 14.36
C ASN A 42 -9.20 11.80 12.91
N SER A 43 -8.10 12.55 12.74
CA SER A 43 -7.65 12.99 11.42
C SER A 43 -7.23 11.82 10.54
N ASP A 44 -6.53 10.84 11.11
CA ASP A 44 -6.04 9.66 10.41
C ASP A 44 -7.16 8.71 10.04
N LEU A 45 -8.15 8.54 10.92
CA LEU A 45 -9.34 7.75 10.66
C LEU A 45 -10.10 8.32 9.46
N LYS A 46 -10.40 9.62 9.47
CA LYS A 46 -11.09 10.29 8.36
C LYS A 46 -10.29 10.18 7.07
N PHE A 47 -8.98 10.36 7.15
CA PHE A 47 -8.10 10.28 5.99
C PHE A 47 -8.00 8.86 5.42
N GLY A 48 -7.79 7.85 6.26
CA GLY A 48 -7.76 6.45 5.85
C GLY A 48 -9.08 5.98 5.26
N PHE A 49 -10.21 6.38 5.85
CA PHE A 49 -11.54 6.12 5.29
C PHE A 49 -11.72 6.74 3.90
N MET A 50 -11.32 8.00 3.71
CA MET A 50 -11.39 8.67 2.40
C MET A 50 -10.49 8.01 1.35
N MET A 51 -9.29 7.59 1.74
CA MET A 51 -8.38 6.87 0.86
C MET A 51 -8.91 5.48 0.50
N PHE A 52 -9.55 4.79 1.45
CA PHE A 52 -10.28 3.54 1.16
C PHE A 52 -11.37 3.76 0.12
N LEU A 53 -12.25 4.76 0.29
CA LEU A 53 -13.30 5.08 -0.68
C LEU A 53 -12.72 5.36 -2.08
N LYS A 54 -11.63 6.12 -2.15
CA LYS A 54 -10.94 6.42 -3.42
C LYS A 54 -10.29 5.20 -4.07
N SER A 55 -9.98 4.15 -3.30
CA SER A 55 -9.42 2.89 -3.82
C SER A 55 -10.47 1.95 -4.40
N ILE A 56 -11.75 2.11 -4.04
CA ILE A 56 -12.84 1.21 -4.47
C ILE A 56 -12.90 1.03 -6.00
N PRO A 57 -12.83 2.09 -6.85
CA PRO A 57 -12.88 1.91 -8.29
C PRO A 57 -11.75 1.03 -8.84
N PHE A 58 -10.54 1.15 -8.28
CA PHE A 58 -9.41 0.31 -8.65
C PHE A 58 -9.59 -1.14 -8.17
N ILE A 59 -10.09 -1.35 -6.95
CA ILE A 59 -10.40 -2.69 -6.41
C ILE A 59 -11.42 -3.39 -7.31
N ILE A 60 -12.49 -2.69 -7.72
CA ILE A 60 -13.51 -3.23 -8.62
C ILE A 60 -12.88 -3.61 -9.97
N ALA A 61 -12.08 -2.72 -10.56
CA ALA A 61 -11.40 -3.00 -11.82
C ALA A 61 -10.47 -4.23 -11.70
N TYR A 62 -9.70 -4.33 -10.62
CA TYR A 62 -8.82 -5.47 -10.34
C TYR A 62 -9.59 -6.79 -10.22
N ILE A 63 -10.71 -6.79 -9.49
CA ILE A 63 -11.58 -7.97 -9.35
C ILE A 63 -12.15 -8.41 -10.71
N ILE A 64 -12.64 -7.46 -11.51
CA ILE A 64 -13.20 -7.74 -12.84
C ILE A 64 -12.13 -8.36 -13.76
N VAL A 65 -10.93 -7.76 -13.81
CA VAL A 65 -9.81 -8.29 -14.61
C VAL A 65 -9.43 -9.70 -14.14
N GLY A 66 -9.34 -9.93 -12.84
CA GLY A 66 -9.06 -11.25 -12.27
C GLY A 66 -10.13 -12.29 -12.60
N ALA A 67 -11.41 -11.91 -12.56
CA ALA A 67 -12.52 -12.79 -12.92
C ALA A 67 -12.50 -13.17 -14.40
N ILE A 68 -12.23 -12.21 -15.30
CA ILE A 68 -12.10 -12.45 -16.74
C ILE A 68 -10.95 -13.42 -17.02
N LEU A 69 -9.77 -13.16 -16.46
CA LEU A 69 -8.61 -14.05 -16.64
C LEU A 69 -8.85 -15.44 -16.07
N GLY A 70 -9.54 -15.53 -14.93
CA GLY A 70 -9.92 -16.81 -14.31
C GLY A 70 -10.89 -17.63 -15.16
N GLY A 71 -11.81 -16.96 -15.87
CA GLY A 71 -12.71 -17.61 -16.83
C GLY A 71 -11.99 -18.12 -18.08
N ILE A 72 -10.86 -17.52 -18.47
CA ILE A 72 -10.04 -17.96 -19.59
C ILE A 72 -9.14 -19.15 -19.16
N SER A 73 -8.34 -18.96 -18.11
CA SER A 73 -7.44 -19.99 -17.62
C SER A 73 -6.97 -19.67 -16.18
N PRO A 74 -7.11 -20.61 -15.23
CA PRO A 74 -6.60 -20.43 -13.87
C PRO A 74 -5.09 -20.15 -13.82
N TRP A 75 -4.31 -20.78 -14.72
CA TRP A 75 -2.87 -20.57 -14.81
C TRP A 75 -2.52 -19.14 -15.27
N LEU A 76 -3.23 -18.65 -16.30
CA LEU A 76 -3.03 -17.29 -16.80
C LEU A 76 -3.38 -16.25 -15.73
N ARG A 77 -4.47 -16.47 -14.98
CA ARG A 77 -4.83 -15.66 -13.83
C ARG A 77 -3.71 -15.62 -12.79
N GLY A 78 -3.18 -16.78 -12.39
CA GLY A 78 -2.11 -16.87 -11.40
C GLY A 78 -0.84 -16.11 -11.83
N LEU A 79 -0.44 -16.26 -13.10
CA LEU A 79 0.70 -15.51 -13.65
C LEU A 79 0.46 -14.00 -13.65
N ALA A 80 -0.74 -13.55 -14.05
CA ALA A 80 -1.09 -12.15 -14.06
C ALA A 80 -1.14 -11.56 -12.64
N GLU A 81 -1.76 -12.26 -11.68
CA GLU A 81 -1.81 -11.85 -10.28
C GLU A 81 -0.40 -11.73 -9.68
N LEU A 82 0.48 -12.70 -9.95
CA LEU A 82 1.88 -12.64 -9.53
C LEU A 82 2.55 -11.39 -10.12
N PHE A 83 2.49 -11.19 -11.43
CA PHE A 83 3.10 -10.03 -12.08
C PHE A 83 2.56 -8.70 -11.54
N LEU A 84 1.24 -8.58 -11.40
CA LEU A 84 0.59 -7.39 -10.87
C LEU A 84 1.02 -7.13 -9.42
N SER A 85 1.07 -8.15 -8.59
CA SER A 85 1.39 -8.03 -7.16
C SER A 85 2.81 -7.53 -6.88
N PHE A 86 3.79 -7.87 -7.73
CA PHE A 86 5.17 -7.45 -7.54
C PHE A 86 5.53 -6.17 -8.32
N PHE A 87 5.10 -6.03 -9.56
CA PHE A 87 5.61 -4.98 -10.44
C PHE A 87 4.68 -3.80 -10.65
N VAL A 88 3.36 -4.02 -10.54
CA VAL A 88 2.36 -3.01 -10.95
C VAL A 88 1.68 -2.38 -9.75
N ILE A 89 1.06 -3.19 -8.89
CA ILE A 89 0.29 -2.73 -7.74
C ILE A 89 1.14 -1.94 -6.74
N PRO A 90 2.34 -2.40 -6.33
CA PRO A 90 3.08 -1.70 -5.27
C PRO A 90 3.41 -0.26 -5.64
N ILE A 91 3.90 -0.01 -6.85
CA ILE A 91 4.25 1.34 -7.27
C ILE A 91 3.02 2.23 -7.52
N LEU A 92 1.91 1.66 -8.04
CA LEU A 92 0.64 2.39 -8.19
C LEU A 92 0.04 2.77 -6.84
N VAL A 93 0.15 1.91 -5.83
CA VAL A 93 -0.28 2.20 -4.46
C VAL A 93 0.52 3.36 -3.87
N ILE A 94 1.85 3.38 -4.03
CA ILE A 94 2.66 4.52 -3.56
C ILE A 94 2.32 5.81 -4.32
N HIS A 95 2.09 5.72 -5.63
CA HIS A 95 1.66 6.86 -6.43
C HIS A 95 0.31 7.40 -5.95
N PHE A 96 -0.64 6.51 -5.69
CA PHE A 96 -1.95 6.84 -5.13
C PHE A 96 -1.86 7.47 -3.74
N PHE A 97 -1.02 6.94 -2.86
CA PHE A 97 -0.78 7.54 -1.54
C PHE A 97 -0.24 8.95 -1.63
N ASN A 98 0.56 9.26 -2.65
CA ASN A 98 1.11 10.60 -2.86
C ASN A 98 0.14 11.57 -3.57
N LYS A 99 -0.71 11.07 -4.48
CA LYS A 99 -1.62 11.89 -5.29
C LYS A 99 -3.01 12.03 -4.68
N GLU A 100 -3.45 11.05 -3.91
CA GLU A 100 -4.77 11.01 -3.25
C GLU A 100 -5.96 11.14 -4.22
N THR A 101 -5.80 10.76 -5.49
CA THR A 101 -6.89 10.80 -6.50
C THR A 101 -7.16 9.40 -7.04
N VAL A 102 -8.43 9.11 -7.36
CA VAL A 102 -8.82 7.81 -7.97
C VAL A 102 -8.01 7.54 -9.25
N GLY A 103 -7.86 8.57 -10.10
CA GLY A 103 -7.16 8.45 -11.39
C GLY A 103 -5.70 8.03 -11.28
N SER A 104 -5.03 8.30 -10.15
CA SER A 104 -3.62 7.95 -9.96
C SER A 104 -3.36 6.44 -9.98
N PHE A 105 -4.34 5.61 -9.60
CA PHE A 105 -4.22 4.15 -9.75
C PHE A 105 -4.16 3.68 -11.21
N PHE A 106 -4.60 4.52 -12.16
CA PHE A 106 -4.65 4.22 -13.59
C PHE A 106 -3.55 4.94 -14.38
N GLU A 107 -2.65 5.66 -13.70
CA GLU A 107 -1.52 6.34 -14.33
C GLU A 107 -0.37 5.35 -14.64
N PHE A 108 -0.61 4.38 -15.53
CA PHE A 108 0.36 3.33 -15.87
C PHE A 108 1.68 3.82 -16.47
N LYS A 109 1.77 5.10 -16.85
CA LYS A 109 3.04 5.74 -17.25
C LYS A 109 4.13 5.59 -16.17
N ILE A 110 3.76 5.53 -14.89
CA ILE A 110 4.73 5.37 -13.80
C ILE A 110 5.45 4.03 -13.86
N LEU A 111 4.88 3.00 -14.50
CA LEU A 111 5.50 1.69 -14.64
C LEU A 111 6.80 1.75 -15.44
N LYS A 112 6.96 2.76 -16.32
CA LYS A 112 8.24 3.00 -17.01
C LYS A 112 9.39 3.19 -16.02
N SER A 113 9.16 3.83 -14.87
CA SER A 113 10.20 3.99 -13.84
C SER A 113 10.68 2.64 -13.28
N VAL A 114 9.76 1.67 -13.14
CA VAL A 114 10.05 0.32 -12.67
C VAL A 114 10.83 -0.43 -13.74
N PHE A 115 10.32 -0.50 -14.97
CA PHE A 115 10.94 -1.27 -16.05
C PHE A 115 12.27 -0.68 -16.53
N ASN A 116 12.47 0.64 -16.43
CA ASN A 116 13.76 1.27 -16.73
C ASN A 116 14.79 1.12 -15.60
N ASN A 117 14.36 0.74 -14.39
CA ASN A 117 15.23 0.58 -13.22
C ASN A 117 15.00 -0.77 -12.53
N LEU A 118 14.82 -1.85 -13.30
CA LEU A 118 14.42 -3.17 -12.77
C LEU A 118 15.36 -3.67 -11.66
N GLY A 119 16.68 -3.53 -11.83
CA GLY A 119 17.64 -3.97 -10.83
C GLY A 119 17.44 -3.28 -9.46
N ASP A 120 17.35 -1.95 -9.45
CA ASP A 120 17.10 -1.17 -8.22
C ASP A 120 15.72 -1.48 -7.64
N TYR A 121 14.69 -1.59 -8.48
CA TYR A 121 13.34 -1.93 -8.04
C TYR A 121 13.24 -3.32 -7.40
N VAL A 122 13.88 -4.33 -7.98
CA VAL A 122 13.93 -5.69 -7.41
C VAL A 122 14.63 -5.68 -6.05
N VAL A 123 15.75 -4.96 -5.91
CA VAL A 123 16.43 -4.80 -4.61
C VAL A 123 15.51 -4.13 -3.58
N VAL A 124 14.75 -3.11 -3.99
CA VAL A 124 13.76 -2.45 -3.14
C VAL A 124 12.66 -3.42 -2.70
N LEU A 125 12.12 -4.23 -3.61
CA LEU A 125 11.11 -5.24 -3.27
C LEU A 125 11.67 -6.27 -2.28
N LEU A 126 12.87 -6.79 -2.52
CA LEU A 126 13.50 -7.77 -1.62
C LEU A 126 13.71 -7.18 -0.22
N LYS A 127 14.14 -5.92 -0.11
CA LYS A 127 14.25 -5.21 1.17
C LYS A 127 12.89 -5.08 1.87
N SER A 128 11.84 -4.71 1.13
CA SER A 128 10.47 -4.62 1.65
C SER A 128 9.93 -5.98 2.13
N ILE A 129 10.22 -7.07 1.41
CA ILE A 129 9.82 -8.44 1.80
C ILE A 129 10.56 -8.87 3.05
N LEU A 130 11.90 -8.69 3.10
CA LEU A 130 12.71 -9.03 4.27
C LEU A 130 12.23 -8.27 5.52
N LEU A 131 11.95 -6.97 5.38
CA LEU A 131 11.43 -6.18 6.49
C LEU A 131 10.05 -6.65 6.94
N SER A 132 9.18 -7.05 5.99
CA SER A 132 7.88 -7.61 6.31
C SER A 132 8.00 -8.91 7.11
N ILE A 133 8.94 -9.79 6.76
CA ILE A 133 9.21 -11.04 7.50
C ILE A 133 9.67 -10.73 8.94
N ILE A 134 10.59 -9.77 9.12
CA ILE A 134 11.04 -9.34 10.45
C ILE A 134 9.85 -8.87 11.28
N PHE A 135 8.96 -8.04 10.72
CA PHE A 135 7.81 -7.56 11.46
C PHE A 135 6.77 -8.65 11.74
N VAL A 136 6.57 -9.61 10.84
CA VAL A 136 5.71 -10.77 11.12
C VAL A 136 6.19 -11.54 12.34
N ILE A 137 7.50 -11.74 12.50
CA ILE A 137 8.08 -12.36 13.71
C ILE A 137 7.82 -11.47 14.93
N MET A 138 7.96 -10.15 14.77
CA MET A 138 7.70 -9.19 15.85
C MET A 138 6.22 -9.00 16.18
N TRP A 139 5.26 -9.55 15.43
CA TRP A 139 3.81 -9.43 15.73
C TRP A 139 3.43 -10.09 17.06
N ILE A 140 4.26 -11.00 17.58
CA ILE A 140 4.13 -11.52 18.95
C ILE A 140 4.17 -10.38 19.96
N VAL A 141 4.94 -9.32 19.67
CA VAL A 141 4.94 -8.07 20.42
C VAL A 141 3.86 -7.17 19.82
N LEU A 142 2.94 -6.65 20.64
CA LEU A 142 1.82 -5.79 20.21
C LEU A 142 2.26 -4.63 19.28
N VAL A 143 3.49 -4.12 19.47
CA VAL A 143 4.10 -3.04 18.67
C VAL A 143 4.45 -3.48 17.24
N GLY A 144 4.65 -4.78 16.99
CA GLY A 144 4.97 -5.32 15.67
C GLY A 144 3.85 -5.15 14.65
N ILE A 145 2.59 -5.16 15.08
CA ILE A 145 1.41 -5.04 14.19
C ILE A 145 1.38 -3.67 13.49
N PRO A 146 1.38 -2.53 14.22
CA PRO A 146 1.44 -1.22 13.58
C PRO A 146 2.77 -1.06 12.83
N ALA A 147 3.89 -1.48 13.39
CA ALA A 147 5.19 -1.35 12.73
C ALA A 147 5.26 -2.07 11.38
N GLY A 148 4.73 -3.29 11.28
CA GLY A 148 4.64 -4.03 10.02
C GLY A 148 3.71 -3.38 8.99
N THR A 149 2.67 -2.64 9.41
CA THR A 149 1.75 -2.01 8.47
C THR A 149 2.38 -0.82 7.74
N PHE A 150 3.17 0.02 8.43
CA PHE A 150 3.76 1.22 7.83
C PHE A 150 5.16 1.00 7.23
N THR A 151 6.00 0.15 7.82
CA THR A 151 7.42 0.06 7.40
C THR A 151 7.63 -0.67 6.09
N LYS A 152 6.75 -1.62 5.73
CA LYS A 152 6.87 -2.42 4.50
C LYS A 152 6.92 -1.58 3.22
N ASN A 153 6.35 -0.37 3.26
CA ASN A 153 6.27 0.54 2.13
C ASN A 153 7.41 1.56 2.07
N ILE A 154 8.32 1.61 3.06
CA ILE A 154 9.36 2.65 3.15
C ILE A 154 10.33 2.59 1.96
N PHE A 155 10.83 1.40 1.61
CA PHE A 155 11.77 1.26 0.49
C PHE A 155 11.11 1.58 -0.85
N LEU A 156 9.83 1.22 -1.01
CA LEU A 156 9.05 1.59 -2.19
C LEU A 156 8.78 3.10 -2.25
N ALA A 157 8.52 3.74 -1.11
CA ALA A 157 8.35 5.19 -1.01
C ALA A 157 9.63 5.95 -1.35
N ASP A 158 10.80 5.41 -0.96
CA ASP A 158 12.12 5.95 -1.33
C ASP A 158 12.42 5.74 -2.82
N PHE A 159 12.16 4.55 -3.38
CA PHE A 159 12.29 4.32 -4.81
C PHE A 159 11.43 5.31 -5.61
N TYR A 160 10.17 5.47 -5.20
CA TYR A 160 9.23 6.40 -5.83
C TYR A 160 9.79 7.84 -5.81
N ARG A 161 10.37 8.28 -4.69
CA ARG A 161 11.05 9.57 -4.59
C ARG A 161 12.24 9.70 -5.56
N ARG A 162 13.05 8.65 -5.72
CA ARG A 162 14.28 8.69 -6.51
C ARG A 162 14.04 8.57 -8.02
N LYS A 163 12.96 7.90 -8.44
CA LYS A 163 12.80 7.41 -9.83
C LYS A 163 11.49 7.78 -10.51
N VAL A 164 10.48 8.25 -9.77
CA VAL A 164 9.16 8.62 -10.33
C VAL A 164 8.92 10.12 -10.28
N LYS A 165 9.23 10.73 -9.15
CA LYS A 165 9.10 12.17 -8.92
C LYS A 165 10.36 12.90 -9.38
#